data_AF-A0A7Y0XE05-F1
#
_entry.id   AF-A0A7Y0XE05-F1
#
_cell.length_a   1.000
_cell.length_b   1.000
_cell.length_c   1.000
_cell.angle_alpha   90.00
_cell.angle_beta   90.00
_cell.angle_gamma   90.00
#
_symmetry.space_group_name_H-M   'P 1'
#
loop_
_entity.id
_entity.type
_entity.pdbx_description
1 polymer ?
#
loop_
_entity_poly.entity_id
_entity_poly.type
_entity_poly.pdbx_seq_one_letter_code
_entity_poly.pdbx_strand_id
1 'polypeptide(L)'
;PKSWMVSLLTLLAQSWEGNTMRAVKTQAHTYAAKRYSKGRIKTDYDALWQELGGTEYNPHFYSIDVNAPRRDIEGMLRSKRSMYRRRYEWLDNTKITFEQILKGEQAKS
;
A
#
# COMPACT_ATOMS: atom_id res chain seq x y z
N PRO A 1 2.62 9.94 3.97
CA PRO A 1 2.27 9.16 5.18
C PRO A 1 1.42 7.90 4.89
N LYS A 2 0.19 8.03 4.36
CA LYS A 2 -0.70 6.86 4.12
C LYS A 2 -0.20 5.92 3.03
N SER A 3 0.24 6.46 1.90
CA SER A 3 0.82 5.67 0.80
C SER A 3 2.04 4.86 1.23
N TRP A 4 2.82 5.34 2.20
CA TRP A 4 3.96 4.61 2.76
C TRP A 4 3.51 3.43 3.62
N MET A 5 2.47 3.60 4.45
CA MET A 5 1.90 2.48 5.22
C MET A 5 1.41 1.38 4.30
N VAL A 6 0.78 1.73 3.18
CA VAL A 6 0.33 0.73 2.19
C VAL A 6 1.53 0.01 1.58
N SER A 7 2.61 0.72 1.23
CA SER A 7 3.85 0.09 0.75
C SER A 7 4.48 -0.85 1.78
N LEU A 8 4.38 -0.52 3.08
CA LEU A 8 4.83 -1.41 4.15
C LEU A 8 3.97 -2.67 4.24
N LEU A 9 2.64 -2.52 4.15
CA LEU A 9 1.71 -3.64 4.13
C LEU A 9 1.89 -4.53 2.90
N THR A 10 2.24 -3.98 1.74
CA THR A 10 2.58 -4.79 0.56
C THR A 10 3.85 -5.60 0.78
N LEU A 11 4.87 -5.06 1.45
CA LEU A 11 6.07 -5.83 1.79
C LEU A 11 5.76 -7.02 2.71
N LEU A 12 4.89 -6.81 3.71
CA LEU A 12 4.42 -7.89 4.59
C LEU A 12 3.64 -8.95 3.81
N ALA A 13 2.70 -8.53 2.96
CA ALA A 13 1.94 -9.44 2.13
C ALA A 13 2.85 -10.29 1.23
N GLN A 14 3.88 -9.68 0.63
CA GLN A 14 4.89 -10.40 -0.16
C GLN A 14 5.68 -11.41 0.68
N SER A 15 6.06 -11.08 1.91
CA SER A 15 6.76 -12.03 2.79
C SER A 15 5.92 -13.24 3.20
N TRP A 16 4.60 -13.13 3.10
CA TRP A 16 3.65 -14.23 3.31
C TRP A 16 3.16 -14.87 2.01
N GLU A 17 3.87 -14.66 0.90
CA GLU A 17 3.50 -15.20 -0.43
C GLU A 17 2.12 -14.76 -0.91
N GLY A 18 1.59 -13.66 -0.36
CA GLY A 18 0.38 -13.02 -0.82
C GLY A 18 0.62 -12.35 -2.17
N ASN A 19 -0.34 -12.48 -3.09
CA ASN A 19 -0.26 -11.87 -4.42
C ASN A 19 -1.15 -10.63 -4.55
N THR A 20 -2.13 -10.45 -3.67
CA THR A 20 -3.12 -9.39 -3.85
C THR A 20 -3.71 -8.91 -2.53
N MET A 21 -3.89 -7.60 -2.41
CA MET A 21 -4.56 -6.95 -1.28
C MET A 21 -5.92 -6.39 -1.73
N ARG A 22 -6.95 -6.59 -0.91
CA ARG A 22 -8.28 -6.00 -1.11
C ARG A 22 -8.39 -4.71 -0.30
N ALA A 23 -8.64 -3.60 -0.99
CA ALA A 23 -8.69 -2.27 -0.38
C ALA A 23 -10.11 -1.71 -0.44
N VAL A 24 -10.66 -1.28 0.70
CA VAL A 24 -12.06 -0.83 0.82
C VAL A 24 -12.24 0.52 0.12
N LYS A 25 -13.28 0.63 -0.73
CA LYS A 25 -13.66 1.89 -1.39
C LYS A 25 -14.11 2.93 -0.38
N THR A 26 -13.96 4.22 -0.69
CA THR A 26 -14.41 5.34 0.17
C THR A 26 -15.87 5.16 0.58
N GLN A 27 -16.73 4.82 -0.37
CA GLN A 27 -18.17 4.63 -0.16
C GLN A 27 -18.55 3.37 0.63
N ALA A 28 -17.68 2.36 0.64
CA ALA A 28 -17.90 1.09 1.34
C ALA A 28 -17.33 1.09 2.77
N HIS A 29 -16.69 2.20 3.16
CA HIS A 29 -16.13 2.37 4.49
C HIS A 29 -17.24 2.47 5.55
N THR A 30 -17.03 1.90 6.74
CA THR A 30 -18.02 1.90 7.84
C THR A 30 -18.53 3.29 8.24
N TYR A 31 -17.65 4.29 8.31
CA TYR A 31 -18.01 5.71 8.53
C TYR A 31 -18.73 6.40 7.37
N ALA A 32 -18.88 5.76 6.20
CA ALA A 32 -19.76 6.24 5.14
C ALA A 32 -21.24 5.95 5.43
N ALA A 33 -21.54 5.07 6.40
CA ALA A 33 -22.90 4.77 6.80
C ALA A 33 -23.61 6.00 7.37
N LYS A 34 -24.90 6.16 7.03
CA LYS A 34 -25.77 7.30 7.42
C LYS A 34 -25.79 7.58 8.93
N ARG A 35 -25.54 6.54 9.75
CA ARG A 35 -25.41 6.62 11.22
C ARG A 35 -24.27 7.56 11.67
N TYR A 36 -23.20 7.68 10.88
CA TYR A 36 -22.01 8.48 11.19
C TYR A 36 -21.97 9.80 10.39
N SER A 37 -23.12 10.39 10.05
CA SER A 37 -23.24 11.59 9.20
C SER A 37 -22.38 12.80 9.60
N LYS A 38 -21.95 12.88 10.87
CA LYS A 38 -21.03 13.92 11.39
C LYS A 38 -19.54 13.57 11.27
N GLY A 39 -19.18 12.30 11.10
CA GLY A 39 -17.83 11.79 10.92
C GLY A 39 -17.49 11.65 9.44
N ARG A 40 -17.31 12.77 8.74
CA ARG A 40 -16.94 12.74 7.31
C ARG A 40 -15.58 12.06 7.15
N ILE A 41 -15.52 11.05 6.29
CA ILE A 41 -14.26 10.47 5.84
C ILE A 41 -13.47 11.60 5.17
N LYS A 42 -12.37 12.03 5.82
CA LYS A 42 -11.55 13.14 5.33
C LYS A 42 -10.61 12.72 4.19
N THR A 43 -10.45 11.42 3.95
CA THR A 43 -9.52 10.86 2.98
C THR A 43 -10.30 10.20 1.87
N ASP A 44 -10.07 10.63 0.64
CA ASP A 44 -10.53 9.91 -0.54
C ASP A 44 -9.66 8.65 -0.70
N TYR A 45 -10.21 7.50 -0.31
CA TYR A 45 -9.55 6.21 -0.43
C TYR A 45 -9.52 5.72 -1.87
N ASP A 46 -10.55 6.04 -2.67
CA ASP A 46 -10.60 5.66 -4.08
C ASP A 46 -9.46 6.32 -4.84
N ALA A 47 -9.24 7.63 -4.64
CA ALA A 47 -8.09 8.34 -5.19
C ALA A 47 -6.74 7.77 -4.71
N LEU A 48 -6.64 7.39 -3.43
CA LEU A 48 -5.43 6.76 -2.88
C LEU A 48 -5.14 5.41 -3.55
N TRP A 49 -6.15 4.56 -3.74
CA TRP A 49 -5.98 3.25 -4.36
C TRP A 49 -5.59 3.38 -5.82
N GLN A 50 -6.22 4.29 -6.57
CA GLN A 50 -5.86 4.58 -7.95
C GLN A 50 -4.43 5.10 -8.07
N GLU A 51 -3.98 6.00 -7.17
CA GLU A 51 -2.60 6.50 -7.16
C GLU A 51 -1.58 5.36 -7.01
N LEU A 52 -1.92 4.37 -6.20
CA LEU A 52 -1.10 3.19 -5.90
C LEU A 52 -1.23 2.06 -6.94
N GLY A 53 -1.96 2.27 -8.04
CA GLY A 53 -2.15 1.27 -9.10
C GLY A 53 -3.23 0.24 -8.80
N GLY A 54 -4.10 0.51 -7.83
CA GLY A 54 -5.27 -0.31 -7.55
C GLY A 54 -6.25 -0.33 -8.73
N THR A 55 -6.78 -1.51 -9.03
CA THR A 55 -7.82 -1.73 -10.05
C THR A 55 -9.15 -2.02 -9.37
N GLU A 56 -10.27 -1.65 -9.99
CA GLU A 56 -11.58 -1.99 -9.41
C GLU A 56 -11.77 -3.51 -9.36
N TYR A 57 -12.14 -4.03 -8.19
CA TYR A 57 -12.45 -5.46 -8.04
C TYR A 57 -13.96 -5.69 -8.05
N ASN A 58 -14.69 -4.93 -7.25
CA ASN A 58 -16.15 -4.99 -7.16
C ASN A 58 -16.71 -3.65 -6.62
N PRO A 59 -18.03 -3.52 -6.35
CA PRO A 59 -18.61 -2.27 -5.85
C PRO A 59 -18.04 -1.75 -4.52
N HIS A 60 -17.36 -2.60 -3.75
CA HIS A 60 -16.87 -2.30 -2.41
C HIS A 60 -15.35 -2.28 -2.28
N PHE A 61 -14.63 -2.90 -3.22
CA PHE A 61 -13.18 -3.07 -3.11
C PHE A 61 -12.43 -2.71 -4.39
N TYR A 62 -11.22 -2.21 -4.19
CA TYR A 62 -10.12 -2.25 -5.15
C TYR A 62 -9.25 -3.49 -4.90
N SER A 63 -8.57 -3.92 -5.95
CA SER A 63 -7.52 -4.92 -5.95
C SER A 63 -6.17 -4.23 -6.14
N ILE A 64 -5.23 -4.46 -5.23
CA ILE A 64 -3.85 -3.99 -5.35
C ILE A 64 -2.97 -5.22 -5.52
N ASP A 65 -2.30 -5.32 -6.66
CA ASP A 65 -1.24 -6.31 -6.87
C ASP A 65 -0.03 -5.91 -6.02
N VAL A 66 0.34 -6.77 -5.08
CA VAL A 66 1.44 -6.48 -4.16
C VAL A 66 2.80 -6.70 -4.84
N ASN A 67 2.83 -7.38 -5.99
CA ASN A 67 4.01 -7.63 -6.82
C ASN A 67 4.08 -6.69 -8.04
N ALA A 68 3.24 -5.66 -8.09
CA ALA A 68 3.25 -4.68 -9.15
C ALA A 68 4.65 -4.05 -9.33
N PRO A 69 5.08 -3.81 -10.58
CA PRO A 69 6.38 -3.19 -10.84
C PRO A 69 6.42 -1.78 -10.22
N ARG A 70 7.62 -1.36 -9.81
CA ARG A 70 7.85 0.02 -9.36
C ARG A 70 7.49 0.99 -10.47
N ARG A 71 6.84 2.09 -10.09
CA ARG A 71 6.53 3.18 -11.02
C ARG A 71 7.84 3.72 -11.60
N ASP A 72 7.89 3.89 -12.91
CA ASP A 72 9.04 4.52 -13.57
C ASP A 72 9.17 5.99 -13.12
N ILE A 73 10.36 6.35 -12.66
CA ILE A 73 10.69 7.67 -12.13
C ILE A 73 11.56 8.48 -13.08
N GLU A 74 12.05 7.91 -14.17
CA GLU A 74 12.97 8.59 -15.10
C GLU A 74 12.28 9.66 -15.94
N GLY A 75 10.97 9.54 -16.18
CA GLY A 75 10.14 10.61 -16.75
C GLY A 75 9.70 11.70 -15.76
N MET A 76 9.95 11.54 -14.46
CA MET A 76 9.47 12.49 -13.44
C MET A 76 10.39 13.72 -13.30
N LEU A 77 9.81 14.84 -12.85
CA LEU A 77 10.54 16.02 -12.38
C LEU A 77 11.59 15.62 -11.32
N ARG A 78 12.75 16.30 -11.31
CA ARG A 78 13.89 16.01 -10.43
C ARG A 78 13.50 15.88 -8.95
N SER A 79 12.64 16.76 -8.45
CA SER A 79 12.17 16.73 -7.05
C SER A 79 11.37 15.48 -6.72
N LYS A 80 10.43 15.09 -7.58
CA LYS A 80 9.66 13.85 -7.46
C LYS A 80 10.56 12.62 -7.58
N ARG A 81 11.50 12.61 -8.53
CA ARG A 81 12.46 11.50 -8.69
C ARG A 81 13.30 11.28 -7.44
N SER A 82 13.85 12.35 -6.86
CA SER A 82 14.61 12.28 -5.60
C SER A 82 13.78 11.70 -4.45
N MET A 83 12.53 12.16 -4.30
CA MET A 83 11.61 11.64 -3.28
C MET A 83 11.31 10.14 -3.47
N TYR A 84 11.02 9.70 -4.70
CA TYR A 84 10.75 8.30 -4.98
C TYR A 84 12.01 7.42 -4.82
N ARG A 85 13.20 7.89 -5.18
CA ARG A 85 14.47 7.17 -4.92
C ARG A 85 14.65 6.88 -3.44
N ARG A 86 14.52 7.90 -2.59
CA ARG A 86 14.60 7.73 -1.12
C ARG A 86 13.54 6.78 -0.58
N ARG A 87 12.32 6.85 -1.13
CA ARG A 87 11.23 5.93 -0.76
C ARG A 87 11.58 4.49 -1.11
N TYR A 88 12.12 4.24 -2.30
CA TYR A 88 12.49 2.89 -2.74
C TYR A 88 13.67 2.33 -1.95
N GLU A 89 14.71 3.13 -1.74
CA GLU A 89 15.85 2.75 -0.89
C GLU A 89 15.39 2.36 0.53
N TRP A 90 14.51 3.16 1.13
CA TRP A 90 13.94 2.84 2.44
C TRP A 90 13.13 1.53 2.42
N LEU A 91 12.31 1.30 1.39
CA LEU A 91 11.52 0.07 1.24
C LEU A 91 12.42 -1.16 1.08
N ASP A 92 13.51 -1.05 0.31
CA ASP A 92 14.49 -2.12 0.12
C ASP A 92 15.17 -2.49 1.44
N ASN A 93 15.67 -1.49 2.17
CA ASN A 93 16.29 -1.72 3.48
C ASN A 93 15.30 -2.33 4.48
N THR A 94 14.05 -1.84 4.48
CA THR A 94 13.00 -2.35 5.36
C THR A 94 12.66 -3.81 5.05
N LYS A 95 12.56 -4.18 3.77
CA LYS A 95 12.31 -5.56 3.33
C LYS A 95 13.38 -6.52 3.85
N ILE A 96 14.65 -6.14 3.72
CA ILE A 96 15.79 -6.94 4.23
C ILE A 96 15.64 -7.19 5.73
N THR A 97 15.31 -6.15 6.51
CA THR A 97 15.10 -6.29 7.96
C THR A 97 13.93 -7.23 8.28
N PHE A 98 12.80 -7.14 7.58
CA PHE A 98 11.68 -8.05 7.78
C PHE A 98 12.08 -9.51 7.52
N GLU A 99 12.75 -9.77 6.39
CA GLU A 99 13.18 -11.12 6.05
C GLU A 99 14.16 -11.70 7.08
N GLN A 100 15.05 -10.87 7.62
CA GLN A 100 15.98 -11.28 8.69
C GLN A 100 15.24 -11.63 9.99
N ILE A 101 14.27 -10.81 10.40
CA ILE A 101 13.47 -11.05 11.61
C ILE A 101 12.64 -12.33 11.45
N LEU A 102 11.93 -12.46 10.34
CA LEU A 102 11.09 -13.62 10.06
C LEU A 102 11.91 -14.91 10.00
N LYS A 103 13.09 -14.92 9.36
CA LYS A 103 14.01 -16.08 9.36
C LYS A 103 14.54 -16.39 10.77
N GLY A 104 14.84 -15.35 11.56
CA GLY A 104 15.30 -15.49 12.95
C GLY A 104 14.26 -16.06 13.91
N GLU A 105 12.97 -15.87 13.63
CA GLU A 105 11.86 -16.53 14.36
C GLU A 105 11.71 -17.99 13.97
N GLN A 106 11.83 -18.32 12.68
CA GLN A 106 11.75 -19.71 12.21
C GLN A 106 12.89 -20.59 12.73
N ALA A 107 14.07 -20.02 13.00
CA ALA A 107 15.22 -20.75 13.55
C ALA A 107 15.13 -21.01 15.07
N LYS A 108 14.14 -20.44 15.76
CA LYS A 108 13.92 -20.59 17.22
C LYS A 108 12.74 -21.51 17.57
N SER A 109 11.94 -21.91 16.58
CA SER A 109 10.86 -22.90 16.72
C SER A 109 11.32 -24.28 16.29
#